data_AF-A0A523IN64-F1
#
_entry.id   AF-A0A523IN64-F1
#
_cell.length_a   1.000
_cell.length_b   1.000
_cell.length_c   1.000
_cell.angle_alpha   90.00
_cell.angle_beta   90.00
_cell.angle_gamma   90.00
#
_symmetry.space_group_name_H-M   'P 1'
#
loop_
_entity.id
_entity.type
_entity.pdbx_description
1 polymer ?
#
loop_
_entity_poly.entity_id
_entity_poly.type
_entity_poly.pdbx_seq_one_letter_code
_entity_poly.pdbx_strand_id
1 'polypeptide(L)'
;MRLRATYSALAGWLAFLMSAAVYTASAQEAAVGVTQDAVKAPRAKDVVPGHPFETGDVIGFDKLELLKDYIPEPFWENREFFFFEGMELKIGEFYKEYPISEGRKTANKKFGGQARLGRDHSLEGFTMGRPFPKIDPQDPEAGAKHAWNFHYKHDALEGQASFFFSYWDNGEE
;
A
#
# COMPACT_ATOMS: atom_id res chain seq x y z
N MET A 1 -63.38 39.80 13.42
CA MET A 1 -62.84 38.68 12.61
C MET A 1 -61.67 39.22 11.79
N ARG A 2 -60.58 38.44 11.69
CA ARG A 2 -59.33 38.67 10.93
C ARG A 2 -58.18 39.35 11.71
N LEU A 3 -57.37 38.50 12.34
CA LEU A 3 -55.95 38.72 12.59
C LEU A 3 -55.18 37.49 12.10
N ARG A 4 -53.92 37.69 11.71
CA ARG A 4 -52.87 36.71 11.33
C ARG A 4 -52.74 36.40 9.83
N ALA A 5 -52.19 37.38 9.14
CA ALA A 5 -51.23 37.13 8.07
C ALA A 5 -49.82 37.02 8.67
N THR A 6 -48.90 36.48 7.88
CA THR A 6 -47.43 36.52 8.02
C THR A 6 -46.82 35.76 9.20
N TYR A 7 -46.46 34.48 9.02
CA TYR A 7 -45.31 33.79 9.64
C TYR A 7 -45.33 32.30 9.19
N SER A 8 -45.04 32.00 7.92
CA SER A 8 -44.83 30.59 7.50
C SER A 8 -43.98 30.40 6.24
N ALA A 9 -43.39 31.46 5.67
CA ALA A 9 -42.54 31.34 4.48
C ALA A 9 -41.03 31.50 4.75
N LEU A 10 -40.62 31.81 5.99
CA LEU A 10 -39.20 32.03 6.34
C LEU A 10 -38.54 30.87 7.11
N ALA A 11 -39.33 29.89 7.59
CA ALA A 11 -38.79 28.73 8.31
C ALA A 11 -38.34 27.57 7.40
N GLY A 12 -38.78 27.55 6.13
CA GLY A 12 -38.42 26.49 5.18
C GLY A 12 -37.05 26.67 4.51
N TRP A 13 -36.48 27.88 4.52
CA TRP A 13 -35.20 28.17 3.87
C TRP A 13 -33.98 28.02 4.80
N LEU A 14 -34.15 28.12 6.12
CA LEU A 14 -33.04 27.89 7.06
C LEU A 14 -32.76 26.39 7.31
N ALA A 15 -33.75 25.51 7.15
CA ALA A 15 -33.55 24.08 7.34
C ALA A 15 -32.78 23.41 6.17
N PHE A 16 -32.81 24.00 4.98
CA PHE A 16 -32.07 23.48 3.82
C PHE A 16 -30.58 23.86 3.85
N LEU A 17 -30.22 24.99 4.47
CA LEU A 17 -28.83 25.42 4.62
C LEU A 17 -28.09 24.69 5.75
N MET A 18 -28.80 24.16 6.76
CA MET A 18 -28.17 23.44 7.88
C MET A 18 -27.93 21.94 7.60
N SER A 19 -28.58 21.33 6.61
CA SER A 19 -28.26 19.96 6.16
C SER A 19 -27.12 19.90 5.12
N ALA A 20 -26.83 21.00 4.42
CA ALA A 20 -25.67 21.06 3.53
C ALA A 20 -24.34 21.19 4.32
N ALA A 21 -24.36 21.83 5.49
CA ALA A 21 -23.17 22.07 6.29
C ALA A 21 -22.62 20.81 7.00
N VAL A 22 -23.45 19.80 7.25
CA VAL A 22 -23.01 18.55 7.91
C VAL A 22 -22.42 17.55 6.90
N TYR A 23 -22.83 17.58 5.64
CA TYR A 23 -22.31 16.67 4.61
C TYR A 23 -20.98 17.13 4.00
N THR A 24 -20.66 18.43 4.08
CA THR A 24 -19.35 18.94 3.63
C THR A 24 -18.24 18.80 4.67
N ALA A 25 -18.58 18.51 5.93
CA ALA A 25 -17.58 18.33 6.98
C ALA A 25 -16.96 16.91 7.01
N SER A 26 -17.72 15.88 6.61
CA SER A 26 -17.21 14.49 6.64
C SER A 26 -16.41 14.08 5.39
N ALA A 27 -16.41 14.89 4.33
CA ALA A 27 -15.66 14.62 3.10
C ALA A 27 -14.25 15.23 3.10
N GLN A 28 -13.95 16.13 4.04
CA GLN A 28 -12.66 16.84 4.10
C GLN A 28 -11.57 16.07 4.88
N GLU A 29 -11.93 15.07 5.70
CA GLU A 29 -10.98 14.32 6.53
C GLU A 29 -10.35 13.07 5.87
N ALA A 30 -10.71 12.75 4.62
CA ALA A 30 -10.09 11.65 3.88
C ALA A 30 -8.90 12.06 2.99
N ALA A 31 -8.57 13.35 2.95
CA ALA A 31 -7.30 13.81 2.40
C ALA A 31 -6.26 13.81 3.52
N VAL A 32 -5.76 12.61 3.88
CA VAL A 32 -4.46 12.53 4.54
C VAL A 32 -3.48 13.17 3.57
N GLY A 33 -3.16 14.43 3.84
CA GLY A 33 -2.14 15.15 3.13
C GLY A 33 -0.88 14.29 3.17
N VAL A 34 -0.51 13.73 2.03
CA VAL A 34 0.89 13.45 1.76
C VAL A 34 1.52 14.84 1.77
N THR A 35 1.96 15.28 2.94
CA THR A 35 2.72 16.49 3.07
C THR A 35 3.93 16.32 2.15
N GLN A 36 4.29 17.38 1.43
CA GLN A 36 5.52 17.41 0.62
C GLN A 36 6.77 17.08 1.45
N ASP A 37 6.67 17.02 2.78
CA ASP A 37 7.75 16.56 3.66
C ASP A 37 8.01 15.05 3.55
N ALA A 38 7.06 14.22 3.10
CA ALA A 38 7.35 12.82 2.74
C ALA A 38 8.29 12.69 1.52
N VAL A 39 8.42 13.76 0.71
CA VAL A 39 9.30 13.82 -0.47
C VAL A 39 10.76 14.18 -0.07
N LYS A 40 11.02 14.51 1.20
CA LYS A 40 12.36 14.86 1.70
C LYS A 40 13.16 13.70 2.27
N ALA A 41 12.74 12.44 2.08
CA ALA A 41 13.69 11.35 2.29
C ALA A 41 14.88 11.59 1.33
N PRO A 42 16.12 11.73 1.84
CA PRO A 42 17.27 11.91 0.96
C PRO A 42 17.28 10.74 -0.02
N ARG A 43 17.33 11.06 -1.32
CA ARG A 43 17.41 10.06 -2.38
C ARG A 43 18.60 9.16 -2.03
N ALA A 44 18.36 7.86 -1.90
CA ALA A 44 19.43 6.90 -1.65
C ALA A 44 20.53 7.15 -2.70
N LYS A 45 21.74 7.43 -2.25
CA LYS A 45 22.87 7.66 -3.14
C LYS A 45 23.23 6.31 -3.74
N ASP A 46 23.45 6.27 -5.05
CA ASP A 46 24.02 5.09 -5.69
C ASP A 46 25.39 4.84 -5.04
N VAL A 47 25.52 3.76 -4.30
CA VAL A 47 26.79 3.32 -3.72
C VAL A 47 27.51 2.43 -4.73
N VAL A 48 28.84 2.58 -4.81
CA VAL A 48 29.69 1.64 -5.55
C VAL A 48 29.47 0.25 -4.96
N PRO A 49 29.41 -0.83 -5.77
CA PRO A 49 29.11 -2.16 -5.24
C PRO A 49 30.08 -2.49 -4.11
N GLY A 50 29.53 -2.90 -2.96
CA GLY A 50 30.30 -3.52 -1.88
C GLY A 50 30.84 -4.88 -2.31
N HIS A 51 30.90 -5.84 -1.38
CA HIS A 51 31.34 -7.20 -1.70
C HIS A 51 30.53 -7.82 -2.87
N PRO A 52 31.17 -8.32 -3.94
CA PRO A 52 30.46 -8.84 -5.11
C PRO A 52 29.87 -10.22 -4.82
N PHE A 53 28.61 -10.27 -4.36
CA PHE A 53 27.91 -11.52 -4.11
C PHE A 53 27.63 -12.31 -5.39
N GLU A 54 27.75 -13.64 -5.28
CA GLU A 54 27.38 -14.59 -6.31
C GLU A 54 26.09 -15.34 -5.93
N THR A 55 25.34 -15.80 -6.94
CA THR A 55 24.15 -16.62 -6.71
C THR A 55 24.53 -17.90 -5.99
N GLY A 56 23.82 -18.21 -4.91
CA GLY A 56 24.07 -19.38 -4.08
C GLY A 56 24.90 -19.10 -2.84
N ASP A 57 25.54 -17.93 -2.73
CA ASP A 57 26.23 -17.51 -1.52
C ASP A 57 25.32 -17.60 -0.30
N VAL A 58 25.88 -18.08 0.80
CA VAL A 58 25.20 -18.16 2.09
C VAL A 58 25.92 -17.25 3.08
N ILE A 59 25.17 -16.28 3.59
CA ILE A 59 25.61 -15.28 4.54
C ILE A 59 25.01 -15.64 5.89
N GLY A 60 25.87 -16.11 6.80
CA GLY A 60 25.52 -16.32 8.20
C GLY A 60 25.77 -15.05 9.02
N PHE A 61 25.47 -15.15 10.32
CA PHE A 61 25.69 -14.07 11.28
C PHE A 61 27.17 -13.60 11.33
N ASP A 62 28.11 -14.52 11.12
CA ASP A 62 29.55 -14.28 11.06
C ASP A 62 29.99 -13.38 9.89
N LYS A 63 29.14 -13.23 8.86
CA LYS A 63 29.44 -12.50 7.62
C LYS A 63 28.55 -11.27 7.42
N LEU A 64 27.83 -10.82 8.44
CA LEU A 64 26.88 -9.71 8.30
C LEU A 64 27.52 -8.42 7.78
N GLU A 65 28.77 -8.12 8.15
CA GLU A 65 29.49 -6.91 7.70
C GLU A 65 29.56 -6.78 6.18
N LEU A 66 29.48 -7.88 5.42
CA LEU A 66 29.42 -7.85 3.95
C LEU A 66 28.14 -7.19 3.42
N LEU A 67 27.08 -7.13 4.22
CA LEU A 67 25.79 -6.55 3.86
C LEU A 67 25.70 -5.04 4.15
N LYS A 68 26.68 -4.45 4.84
CA LYS A 68 26.63 -3.07 5.32
C LYS A 68 26.32 -2.06 4.21
N ASP A 69 26.94 -2.23 3.05
CA ASP A 69 26.77 -1.32 1.91
C ASP A 69 25.43 -1.54 1.16
N TYR A 70 24.73 -2.65 1.44
CA TYR A 70 23.47 -3.03 0.78
C TYR A 70 22.24 -2.74 1.63
N ILE A 71 22.42 -2.41 2.90
CA ILE A 71 21.35 -2.16 3.87
C ILE A 71 21.33 -0.65 4.18
N PRO A 72 20.15 0.00 4.16
CA PRO A 72 20.04 1.39 4.58
C PRO A 72 20.58 1.61 6.00
N GLU A 73 21.27 2.72 6.22
CA GLU A 73 21.93 3.05 7.49
C GLU A 73 21.03 2.86 8.73
N PRO A 74 19.75 3.31 8.76
CA PRO A 74 18.89 3.09 9.92
C PRO A 74 18.61 1.62 10.24
N PHE A 75 18.59 0.75 9.22
CA PHE A 75 18.44 -0.70 9.42
C PHE A 75 19.75 -1.32 9.90
N TRP A 76 20.88 -0.83 9.41
CA TRP A 76 22.20 -1.32 9.80
C TRP A 76 22.56 -0.99 11.25
N GLU A 77 22.18 0.20 11.72
CA GLU A 77 22.34 0.60 13.13
C GLU A 77 21.51 -0.30 14.07
N ASN A 78 20.38 -0.82 13.59
CA ASN A 78 19.45 -1.68 14.32
C ASN A 78 19.54 -3.15 13.88
N ARG A 79 20.67 -3.57 13.31
CA ARG A 79 20.82 -4.89 12.66
C ARG A 79 20.60 -6.09 13.59
N GLU A 80 20.88 -5.94 14.88
CA GLU A 80 20.69 -6.99 15.90
C GLU A 80 19.21 -7.36 16.10
N PHE A 81 18.28 -6.48 15.71
CA PHE A 81 16.84 -6.81 15.72
C PHE A 81 16.42 -7.67 14.52
N PHE A 82 17.17 -7.63 13.42
CA PHE A 82 16.82 -8.30 12.16
C PHE A 82 17.63 -9.57 11.92
N PHE A 83 18.81 -9.67 12.52
CA PHE A 83 19.74 -10.78 12.33
C PHE A 83 20.10 -11.40 13.67
N PHE A 84 20.12 -12.73 13.72
CA PHE A 84 20.38 -13.51 14.93
C PHE A 84 21.25 -14.73 14.60
N GLU A 85 21.91 -15.29 15.62
CA GLU A 85 22.76 -16.48 15.47
C GLU A 85 21.96 -17.67 14.91
N GLY A 86 22.55 -18.37 13.94
CA GLY A 86 21.91 -19.49 13.24
C GLY A 86 21.02 -19.12 12.06
N MET A 87 20.80 -17.83 11.79
CA MET A 87 20.12 -17.38 10.58
C MET A 87 21.05 -17.50 9.35
N GLU A 88 20.48 -17.92 8.21
CA GLU A 88 21.16 -17.97 6.92
C GLU A 88 20.42 -17.14 5.87
N LEU A 89 21.15 -16.25 5.21
CA LEU A 89 20.69 -15.50 4.05
C LEU A 89 21.33 -16.09 2.79
N LYS A 90 20.51 -16.72 1.94
CA LYS A 90 20.97 -17.27 0.66
C LYS A 90 20.72 -16.29 -0.48
N ILE A 91 21.78 -15.92 -1.19
CA ILE A 91 21.69 -15.07 -2.38
C ILE A 91 21.01 -15.86 -3.50
N GLY A 92 19.90 -15.33 -3.99
CA GLY A 92 19.11 -15.92 -5.06
C GLY A 92 19.66 -15.65 -6.46
N GLU A 93 19.00 -16.24 -7.44
CA GLU A 93 19.22 -15.92 -8.85
C GLU A 93 18.69 -14.52 -9.18
N PHE A 94 19.39 -13.81 -10.06
CA PHE A 94 18.88 -12.58 -10.66
C PHE A 94 17.62 -12.87 -11.48
N TYR A 95 16.66 -11.95 -11.46
CA TYR A 95 15.40 -12.04 -12.22
C TYR A 95 14.58 -13.30 -11.95
N LYS A 96 14.68 -13.87 -10.73
CA LYS A 96 13.86 -15.01 -10.34
C LYS A 96 12.37 -14.73 -10.50
N GLU A 97 11.70 -15.56 -11.28
CA GLU A 97 10.25 -15.53 -11.38
C GLU A 97 9.63 -16.17 -10.13
N TYR A 98 9.07 -15.34 -9.26
CA TYR A 98 8.33 -15.84 -8.11
C TYR A 98 6.95 -16.33 -8.54
N PRO A 99 6.59 -17.60 -8.27
CA PRO A 99 5.28 -18.11 -8.63
C PRO A 99 4.21 -17.36 -7.84
N ILE A 100 3.04 -17.20 -8.47
CA ILE A 100 1.86 -16.69 -7.80
C ILE A 100 1.51 -17.64 -6.64
N SER A 101 1.28 -17.09 -5.43
CA SER A 101 0.88 -17.88 -4.27
C SER A 101 -0.42 -18.67 -4.51
N GLU A 102 -0.58 -19.83 -3.87
CA GLU A 102 -1.80 -20.66 -4.00
C GLU A 102 -3.06 -19.91 -3.57
N GLY A 103 -2.96 -19.06 -2.55
CA GLY A 103 -4.06 -18.18 -2.12
C GLY A 103 -4.52 -17.25 -3.22
N ARG A 104 -3.57 -16.61 -3.94
CA ARG A 104 -3.90 -15.74 -5.09
C ARG A 104 -4.44 -16.54 -6.28
N LYS A 105 -3.93 -17.75 -6.56
CA LYS A 105 -4.50 -18.64 -7.59
C LYS A 105 -5.96 -18.98 -7.28
N THR A 106 -6.26 -19.33 -6.03
CA THR A 106 -7.61 -19.67 -5.58
C THR A 106 -8.54 -18.46 -5.66
N ALA A 107 -8.08 -17.28 -5.24
CA ALA A 107 -8.82 -16.03 -5.37
C ALA A 107 -9.15 -15.71 -6.83
N ASN A 108 -8.17 -15.82 -7.73
CA ASN A 108 -8.36 -15.57 -9.15
C ASN A 108 -9.42 -16.51 -9.76
N LYS A 109 -9.44 -17.78 -9.36
CA LYS A 109 -10.45 -18.74 -9.81
C LYS A 109 -11.85 -18.39 -9.30
N LYS A 110 -11.97 -17.93 -8.06
CA LYS A 110 -13.26 -17.67 -7.40
C LYS A 110 -13.85 -16.29 -7.72
N PHE A 111 -13.01 -15.26 -7.83
CA PHE A 111 -13.41 -13.85 -7.88
C PHE A 111 -12.87 -13.10 -9.11
N GLY A 112 -11.97 -13.70 -9.89
CA GLY A 112 -11.35 -13.03 -11.04
C GLY A 112 -12.41 -12.60 -12.06
N GLY A 113 -12.35 -11.33 -12.48
CA GLY A 113 -13.25 -10.77 -13.50
C GLY A 113 -14.63 -10.35 -13.00
N GLN A 114 -14.91 -10.45 -11.69
CA GLN A 114 -16.16 -9.93 -11.09
C GLN A 114 -16.14 -8.41 -10.92
N ALA A 115 -14.94 -7.82 -10.86
CA ALA A 115 -14.78 -6.40 -10.72
C ALA A 115 -15.23 -5.65 -11.98
N ARG A 116 -15.74 -4.44 -11.78
CA ARG A 116 -16.16 -3.53 -12.84
C ARG A 116 -15.65 -2.11 -12.55
N LEU A 117 -15.49 -1.33 -13.60
CA LEU A 117 -15.24 0.10 -13.44
C LEU A 117 -16.57 0.82 -13.21
N GLY A 118 -16.61 1.60 -12.15
CA GLY A 118 -17.68 2.53 -11.86
C GLY A 118 -17.42 3.92 -12.44
N ARG A 119 -18.16 4.92 -11.97
CA ARG A 119 -17.92 6.32 -12.35
C ARG A 119 -16.50 6.74 -11.94
N ASP A 120 -15.86 7.56 -12.76
CA ASP A 120 -14.49 8.06 -12.52
C ASP A 120 -13.44 6.94 -12.37
N HIS A 121 -13.69 5.81 -13.03
CA HIS A 121 -12.84 4.60 -12.99
C HIS A 121 -12.67 3.99 -11.58
N SER A 122 -13.64 4.19 -10.68
CA SER A 122 -13.67 3.51 -9.39
C SER A 122 -13.72 1.99 -9.55
N LEU A 123 -13.08 1.24 -8.66
CA LEU A 123 -13.16 -0.22 -8.66
C LEU A 123 -14.37 -0.67 -7.84
N GLU A 124 -15.36 -1.28 -8.51
CA GLU A 124 -16.57 -1.76 -7.85
C GLU A 124 -16.69 -3.30 -7.94
N GLY A 125 -17.20 -3.92 -6.88
CA GLY A 125 -17.42 -5.37 -6.84
C GLY A 125 -16.16 -6.23 -6.81
N PHE A 126 -15.00 -5.64 -6.46
CA PHE A 126 -13.76 -6.38 -6.26
C PHE A 126 -13.68 -6.95 -4.84
N THR A 127 -13.18 -8.18 -4.71
CA THR A 127 -12.95 -8.83 -3.40
C THR A 127 -11.50 -9.25 -3.24
N MET A 128 -10.98 -10.08 -4.16
CA MET A 128 -9.61 -10.59 -4.06
C MET A 128 -9.13 -11.12 -5.41
N GLY A 129 -7.81 -11.19 -5.59
CA GLY A 129 -7.18 -11.73 -6.80
C GLY A 129 -6.93 -10.65 -7.85
N ARG A 130 -7.04 -11.00 -9.13
CA ARG A 130 -6.85 -10.10 -10.25
C ARG A 130 -8.20 -9.51 -10.70
N PRO A 131 -8.42 -8.19 -10.55
CA PRO A 131 -9.70 -7.57 -10.89
C PRO A 131 -10.13 -7.82 -12.34
N PHE A 132 -9.23 -7.57 -13.30
CA PHE A 132 -9.51 -7.67 -14.73
C PHE A 132 -8.56 -8.69 -15.40
N PRO A 133 -8.87 -10.00 -15.40
CA PRO A 133 -7.97 -11.03 -15.91
C PRO A 133 -7.81 -10.99 -17.44
N LYS A 134 -8.84 -10.52 -18.16
CA LYS A 134 -8.83 -10.29 -19.60
C LYS A 134 -9.19 -8.83 -19.84
N ILE A 135 -8.35 -8.12 -20.59
CA ILE A 135 -8.58 -6.74 -21.00
C ILE A 135 -8.49 -6.75 -22.53
N ASP A 136 -9.52 -6.22 -23.19
CA ASP A 136 -9.51 -6.02 -24.62
C ASP A 136 -8.60 -4.81 -24.94
N PRO A 137 -7.59 -4.93 -25.82
CA PRO A 137 -6.75 -3.81 -26.22
C PRO A 137 -7.51 -2.63 -26.82
N GLN A 138 -8.71 -2.86 -27.36
CA GLN A 138 -9.56 -1.82 -27.96
C GLN A 138 -10.57 -1.21 -26.97
N ASP A 139 -10.55 -1.66 -25.72
CA ASP A 139 -11.38 -1.08 -24.67
C ASP A 139 -10.90 0.35 -24.35
N PRO A 140 -11.74 1.38 -24.50
CA PRO A 140 -11.35 2.75 -24.15
C PRO A 140 -10.96 2.91 -22.68
N GLU A 141 -11.39 1.99 -21.80
CA GLU A 141 -11.01 1.94 -20.39
C GLU A 141 -9.89 0.95 -20.08
N ALA A 142 -9.23 0.36 -21.09
CA ALA A 142 -8.15 -0.60 -20.91
C ALA A 142 -7.06 -0.07 -19.98
N GLY A 143 -6.69 1.21 -20.13
CA GLY A 143 -5.68 1.86 -19.29
C GLY A 143 -6.05 1.83 -17.80
N ALA A 144 -7.29 2.17 -17.45
CA ALA A 144 -7.77 2.12 -16.07
C ALA A 144 -7.79 0.69 -15.52
N LYS A 145 -8.23 -0.29 -16.34
CA LYS A 145 -8.21 -1.71 -15.96
C LYS A 145 -6.79 -2.24 -15.72
N HIS A 146 -5.82 -1.78 -16.53
CA HIS A 146 -4.40 -2.06 -16.33
C HIS A 146 -3.86 -1.42 -15.06
N ALA A 147 -4.22 -0.16 -14.76
CA ALA A 147 -3.82 0.52 -13.53
C ALA A 147 -4.28 -0.24 -12.27
N TRP A 148 -5.55 -0.66 -12.22
CA TRP A 148 -6.08 -1.46 -11.12
C TRP A 148 -5.40 -2.83 -10.99
N ASN A 149 -5.17 -3.50 -12.12
CA ASN A 149 -4.42 -4.76 -12.10
C ASN A 149 -2.98 -4.56 -11.59
N PHE A 150 -2.33 -3.43 -11.91
CA PHE A 150 -0.98 -3.12 -11.47
C PHE A 150 -0.93 -2.86 -9.96
N HIS A 151 -1.85 -2.05 -9.44
CA HIS A 151 -2.03 -1.79 -8.01
C HIS A 151 -2.15 -3.13 -7.24
N TYR A 152 -3.15 -3.94 -7.56
CA TYR A 152 -3.41 -5.21 -6.87
C TYR A 152 -2.46 -6.36 -7.22
N LYS A 153 -1.57 -6.20 -8.22
CA LYS A 153 -0.52 -7.19 -8.52
C LYS A 153 0.50 -7.24 -7.39
N HIS A 154 0.81 -6.08 -6.79
CA HIS A 154 1.83 -5.92 -5.78
C HIS A 154 1.27 -5.70 -4.36
N ASP A 155 -0.03 -5.47 -4.20
CA ASP A 155 -0.75 -5.37 -2.91
C ASP A 155 -0.84 -6.69 -2.11
N ALA A 156 0.23 -7.50 -2.07
CA ALA A 156 0.42 -8.35 -0.91
C ALA A 156 0.68 -7.50 0.35
N LEU A 157 1.12 -6.25 0.19
CA LEU A 157 1.37 -5.26 1.23
C LEU A 157 1.20 -3.87 0.59
N GLU A 158 -0.01 -3.31 0.54
CA GLU A 158 -0.12 -1.85 0.35
C GLU A 158 0.79 -1.20 1.40
N GLY A 159 1.66 -0.29 0.95
CA GLY A 159 2.81 0.27 1.66
C GLY A 159 2.51 1.10 2.92
N GLN A 160 1.72 0.57 3.86
CA GLN A 160 1.74 0.96 5.26
C GLN A 160 2.47 -0.12 6.07
N ALA A 161 3.69 -0.45 5.66
CA ALA A 161 4.62 -1.06 6.61
C ALA A 161 5.04 0.04 7.59
N SER A 162 4.29 0.20 8.68
CA SER A 162 4.74 0.97 9.82
C SER A 162 5.59 0.04 10.69
N PHE A 163 6.90 0.27 10.69
CA PHE A 163 7.81 -0.43 11.59
C PHE A 163 7.77 0.29 12.93
N PHE A 164 7.24 -0.38 13.95
CA PHE A 164 7.35 0.06 15.34
C PHE A 164 8.39 -0.83 16.02
N PHE A 165 9.51 -0.24 16.42
CA PHE A 165 10.52 -0.92 17.23
C PHE A 165 10.03 -0.91 18.68
N SER A 166 9.32 -1.95 19.10
CA SER A 166 9.09 -2.19 20.53
C SER A 166 10.29 -2.95 21.09
N TYR A 167 10.90 -2.43 22.16
CA TYR A 167 11.83 -3.22 22.97
C TYR A 167 11.08 -4.44 23.52
N TRP A 168 11.40 -5.62 23.00
CA TRP A 168 10.89 -6.88 23.54
C TRP A 168 11.89 -7.31 24.60
N ASP A 169 11.44 -7.32 25.86
CA ASP A 169 12.23 -7.82 26.97
C ASP A 169 12.43 -9.33 26.76
N ASN A 170 13.67 -9.75 26.49
CA ASN A 170 14.00 -11.14 26.17
C ASN A 170 13.97 -12.08 27.39
N GLY A 171 13.47 -11.62 28.54
CA GLY A 171 13.22 -12.48 29.69
C GLY A 171 14.49 -13.06 30.31
N GLU A 172 15.52 -12.22 30.48
CA GLU A 172 16.68 -12.61 31.30
C GLU A 172 16.34 -12.46 32.80
N GLU A 173 15.93 -13.58 33.42
CA GLU A 173 16.19 -13.87 34.84
C GLU A 173 17.43 -14.76 34.99
#